data_AF-A0KFL7-F1
#
_entry.id   AF-A0KFL7-F1
#
_cell.length_a   1.000
_cell.length_b   1.000
_cell.length_c   1.000
_cell.angle_alpha   90.00
_cell.angle_beta   90.00
_cell.angle_gamma   90.00
#
_symmetry.space_group_name_H-M   'P 1'
#
loop_
_entity.id
_entity.type
_entity.pdbx_description
1 polymer ?
#
loop_
_entity_poly.entity_id
_entity_poly.type
_entity_poly.pdbx_seq_one_letter_code
_entity_poly.pdbx_strand_id
1 'polypeptide(L)'
;MRNTVIALSLGLGLGLCSLPSVAASLAEQFSLMEKGAESALDTRLFSHDGVDIKAWVDGAPVIIAVPIMNEQGKLEGESRYYFKGGKLFGVKEPAAQFAFDDGGKLTQWLDEKGQPAEFVSKMSMQQREVWLTKRAAELGKLFAQSPAEQKAAKGGVKLKGAELAHWLCNGKLMALAGGDKVTFEQAKLKTRAEGIEGEVSLRQEKGWQDLSLKCEVQGSQVTRLTWQPLPGANKPQ
;
A
#
# COMPACT_ATOMS: atom_id res chain seq x y z
N MET A 1 -21.61 -7.39 75.55
CA MET A 1 -21.54 -5.98 75.99
C MET A 1 -20.15 -5.48 75.63
N ARG A 2 -19.86 -4.46 74.83
CA ARG A 2 -20.61 -3.33 74.26
C ARG A 2 -20.02 -3.05 72.87
N ASN A 3 -20.91 -2.82 71.90
CA ASN A 3 -20.60 -2.21 70.61
C ASN A 3 -20.11 -0.78 70.80
N THR A 4 -19.14 -0.36 69.99
CA THR A 4 -18.91 1.05 69.69
C THR A 4 -19.01 1.24 68.18
N VAL A 5 -20.12 1.85 67.79
CA VAL A 5 -20.44 2.32 66.45
C VAL A 5 -19.76 3.67 66.28
N ILE A 6 -19.01 3.87 65.19
CA ILE A 6 -18.71 5.19 64.66
C ILE A 6 -19.31 5.24 63.26
N ALA A 7 -20.30 6.12 63.10
CA ALA A 7 -20.95 6.43 61.85
C ALA A 7 -20.67 7.90 61.50
N LEU A 8 -20.71 8.16 60.18
CA LEU A 8 -20.92 9.42 59.48
C LEU A 8 -19.71 10.29 59.11
N SER A 9 -19.35 10.21 57.82
CA SER A 9 -19.46 11.34 56.88
C SER A 9 -19.33 10.78 55.45
N LEU A 10 -20.44 10.42 54.79
CA LEU A 10 -21.04 11.22 53.69
C LEU A 10 -20.04 12.11 52.95
N GLY A 11 -19.30 11.50 52.02
CA GLY A 11 -18.61 12.16 50.92
C GLY A 11 -19.15 11.63 49.60
N LEU A 12 -20.44 11.84 49.35
CA LEU A 12 -21.03 11.78 48.02
C LEU A 12 -20.41 12.90 47.18
N GLY A 13 -19.30 12.57 46.52
CA GLY A 13 -18.63 13.38 45.51
C GLY A 13 -18.43 12.55 44.25
N LEU A 14 -19.50 11.88 43.80
CA LEU A 14 -19.60 11.32 42.46
C LEU A 14 -19.52 12.47 41.45
N GLY A 15 -18.32 12.70 40.95
CA GLY A 15 -18.02 13.65 39.88
C GLY A 15 -16.91 13.12 38.98
N LEU A 16 -16.88 11.80 38.75
CA LEU A 16 -16.19 11.26 37.59
C LEU A 16 -16.98 11.73 36.38
N CYS A 17 -16.63 12.90 35.86
CA CYS A 17 -16.94 13.27 34.49
C CYS A 17 -16.33 12.18 33.60
N SER A 18 -17.12 11.15 33.28
CA SER A 18 -16.97 10.37 32.08
C SER A 18 -17.10 11.35 30.92
N LEU A 19 -15.99 12.01 30.58
CA LEU A 19 -15.86 12.69 29.31
C LEU A 19 -16.24 11.63 28.26
N PRO A 20 -17.22 11.89 27.40
CA PRO A 20 -17.40 11.05 26.24
C PRO A 20 -16.07 11.11 25.50
N SER A 21 -15.35 9.98 25.47
CA SER A 21 -14.26 9.77 24.53
C SER A 21 -14.91 9.86 23.15
N VAL A 22 -15.01 11.06 22.60
CA VAL A 22 -15.44 11.25 21.21
C VAL A 22 -14.41 10.51 20.38
N ALA A 23 -14.84 9.44 19.70
CA ALA A 23 -13.96 8.73 18.79
C ALA A 23 -13.40 9.76 17.80
N ALA A 24 -12.07 9.77 17.62
CA ALA A 24 -11.43 10.67 16.68
C ALA A 24 -12.10 10.59 15.31
N SER A 25 -12.30 11.73 14.67
CA SER A 25 -12.86 11.81 13.32
C SER A 25 -12.02 10.97 12.35
N LEU A 26 -12.63 10.55 11.24
CA LEU A 26 -11.92 9.74 10.23
C LEU A 26 -10.66 10.45 9.72
N ALA A 27 -10.73 11.77 9.50
CA ALA A 27 -9.60 12.58 9.08
C ALA A 27 -8.46 12.62 10.12
N GLU A 28 -8.78 12.71 11.40
CA GLU A 28 -7.80 12.62 12.49
C GLU A 28 -7.15 11.23 12.53
N GLN A 29 -7.94 10.17 12.37
CA GLN A 29 -7.42 8.80 12.32
C GLN A 29 -6.48 8.59 11.14
N PHE A 30 -6.81 9.08 9.94
CA PHE A 30 -5.90 9.05 8.80
C PHE A 30 -4.62 9.82 9.07
N SER A 31 -4.72 11.03 9.63
CA SER A 31 -3.56 11.86 9.95
C SER A 31 -2.62 11.20 10.98
N LEU A 32 -3.18 10.50 11.97
CA LEU A 32 -2.40 9.73 12.94
C LEU A 32 -1.69 8.54 12.29
N MET A 33 -2.37 7.83 11.39
CA MET A 33 -1.76 6.73 10.64
C MET A 33 -0.63 7.23 9.73
N GLU A 34 -0.81 8.35 9.04
CA GLU A 34 0.22 8.96 8.18
C GLU A 34 1.47 9.32 8.99
N LYS A 35 1.31 10.01 10.13
CA LYS A 35 2.42 10.34 11.04
C LYS A 35 3.15 9.10 11.54
N GLY A 36 2.40 8.07 11.93
CA GLY A 36 2.98 6.79 12.37
C GLY A 36 3.78 6.14 11.24
N ALA A 37 3.20 6.09 10.04
CA ALA A 37 3.79 5.48 8.86
C ALA A 37 5.09 6.17 8.42
N GLU A 38 5.10 7.50 8.35
CA GLU A 38 6.28 8.29 7.97
C GLU A 38 7.47 8.10 8.92
N SER A 39 7.20 7.86 10.21
CA SER A 39 8.22 7.79 11.24
C SER A 39 8.82 6.40 11.45
N ALA A 40 8.06 5.35 11.17
CA ALA A 40 8.37 4.01 11.70
C ALA A 40 8.28 2.87 10.68
N LEU A 41 7.69 3.09 9.50
CA LEU A 41 7.40 2.00 8.57
C LEU A 41 8.31 1.99 7.34
N ASP A 42 8.55 0.78 6.83
CA ASP A 42 9.29 0.57 5.60
C ASP A 42 8.51 1.17 4.43
N THR A 43 9.17 2.03 3.66
CA THR A 43 8.58 2.61 2.44
C THR A 43 8.93 1.75 1.23
N ARG A 44 7.92 1.39 0.43
CA ARG A 44 8.08 0.68 -0.83
C ARG A 44 7.48 1.47 -1.99
N LEU A 45 8.06 1.33 -3.18
CA LEU A 45 7.59 1.99 -4.40
C LEU A 45 7.61 1.03 -5.59
N PHE A 46 6.44 0.74 -6.16
CA PHE A 46 6.33 -0.15 -7.31
C PHE A 46 5.54 0.50 -8.45
N SER A 47 6.05 0.40 -9.68
CA SER A 47 5.25 0.75 -10.85
C SER A 47 4.11 -0.26 -11.02
N HIS A 48 2.95 0.21 -11.45
CA HIS A 48 1.83 -0.61 -11.86
C HIS A 48 0.95 0.23 -12.78
N ASP A 49 0.58 -0.31 -13.95
CA ASP A 49 -0.24 0.39 -14.95
C ASP A 49 0.25 1.79 -15.31
N GLY A 50 1.57 1.98 -15.38
CA GLY A 50 2.19 3.25 -15.77
C GLY A 50 2.26 4.33 -14.68
N VAL A 51 1.89 4.00 -13.43
CA VAL A 51 2.07 4.89 -12.28
C VAL A 51 2.93 4.24 -11.20
N ASP A 52 3.68 5.06 -10.46
CA ASP A 52 4.48 4.61 -9.32
C ASP A 52 3.65 4.68 -8.04
N ILE A 53 3.30 3.51 -7.50
CA ILE A 53 2.47 3.38 -6.29
C ILE A 53 3.37 3.22 -5.09
N LYS A 54 3.16 4.05 -4.07
CA LYS A 54 3.93 4.03 -2.83
C LYS A 54 3.14 3.33 -1.72
N ALA A 55 3.81 2.56 -0.87
CA ALA A 55 3.21 2.04 0.34
C ALA A 55 4.15 2.14 1.54
N TRP A 56 3.55 2.24 2.72
CA TRP A 56 4.20 2.08 4.02
C TRP A 56 3.79 0.73 4.59
N VAL A 57 4.77 -0.08 4.97
CA VAL A 57 4.60 -1.52 5.21
C VAL A 57 5.12 -1.89 6.59
N ASP A 58 4.33 -2.71 7.30
CA ASP A 58 4.70 -3.43 8.52
C ASP A 58 4.35 -4.91 8.34
N GLY A 59 5.18 -5.65 7.61
CA GLY A 59 4.86 -6.98 7.09
C GLY A 59 3.80 -7.00 5.98
N ALA A 60 2.69 -6.28 6.18
CA ALA A 60 1.63 -5.98 5.20
C ALA A 60 1.47 -4.45 5.05
N PRO A 61 0.87 -3.96 3.95
CA PRO A 61 0.64 -2.53 3.78
C PRO A 61 -0.25 -1.95 4.89
N VAL A 62 0.18 -0.83 5.45
CA VAL A 62 -0.60 0.00 6.39
C VAL A 62 -1.23 1.17 5.65
N ILE A 63 -0.49 1.77 4.72
CA ILE A 63 -0.98 2.81 3.82
C ILE A 63 -0.49 2.50 2.41
N ILE A 64 -1.36 2.62 1.42
CA ILE A 64 -1.01 2.62 -0.01
C ILE A 64 -1.46 3.95 -0.61
N ALA A 65 -0.52 4.70 -1.18
CA ALA A 65 -0.73 5.95 -1.89
C ALA A 65 -0.66 5.72 -3.40
N VAL A 66 -1.76 6.05 -4.09
CA VAL A 66 -1.95 5.82 -5.52
C VAL A 66 -2.09 7.19 -6.20
N PRO A 67 -1.11 7.60 -7.03
CA PRO A 67 -1.21 8.81 -7.83
C PRO A 67 -2.41 8.77 -8.78
N ILE A 68 -3.11 9.89 -8.92
CA ILE A 68 -4.12 10.12 -9.94
C ILE A 68 -3.48 11.04 -10.98
N MET A 69 -3.30 10.50 -12.18
CA MET A 69 -2.69 11.22 -13.30
C MET A 69 -3.79 11.62 -14.28
N ASN A 70 -3.71 12.83 -14.81
CA ASN A 70 -4.59 13.27 -15.88
C ASN A 70 -4.16 12.68 -17.24
N GLU A 71 -4.91 12.98 -18.30
CA GLU A 71 -4.64 12.46 -19.65
C GLU A 71 -3.27 12.89 -20.21
N GLN A 72 -2.68 13.98 -19.71
CA GLN A 72 -1.35 14.45 -20.11
C GLN A 72 -0.23 13.85 -19.25
N GLY A 73 -0.54 12.91 -18.35
CA GLY A 73 0.42 12.32 -17.42
C GLY A 73 0.88 13.28 -16.32
N LYS A 74 0.09 14.30 -15.99
CA LYS A 74 0.34 15.21 -14.87
C LYS A 74 -0.43 14.75 -13.64
N LEU A 75 0.20 14.84 -12.48
CA LEU A 75 -0.43 14.56 -11.19
C LEU A 75 -1.59 15.53 -10.94
N GLU A 76 -2.78 14.98 -10.69
CA GLU A 76 -4.02 15.70 -10.38
C GLU A 76 -4.46 15.46 -8.93
N GLY A 77 -4.07 14.32 -8.35
CA GLY A 77 -4.37 14.02 -6.96
C GLY A 77 -3.72 12.72 -6.50
N GLU A 78 -4.08 12.27 -5.31
CA GLU A 78 -3.62 11.01 -4.75
C GLU A 78 -4.77 10.39 -3.95
N SER A 79 -5.02 9.10 -4.18
CA SER A 79 -5.89 8.30 -3.32
C SER A 79 -5.03 7.52 -2.32
N ARG A 80 -5.43 7.52 -1.05
CA ARG A 80 -4.78 6.76 0.02
C ARG A 80 -5.71 5.70 0.57
N TYR A 81 -5.22 4.47 0.63
CA TYR A 81 -5.91 3.31 1.20
C TYR A 81 -5.24 2.97 2.53
N TYR A 82 -6.03 2.93 3.60
CA TYR A 82 -5.56 2.72 4.97
C TYR A 82 -5.99 1.34 5.45
N PHE A 83 -5.07 0.61 6.06
CA PHE A 83 -5.29 -0.75 6.53
C PHE A 83 -5.00 -0.87 8.03
N LYS A 84 -5.83 -1.64 8.73
CA LYS A 84 -5.62 -2.03 10.13
C LYS A 84 -5.69 -3.56 10.21
N GLY A 85 -4.65 -4.19 10.74
CA GLY A 85 -4.57 -5.66 10.80
C GLY A 85 -4.73 -6.35 9.43
N GLY A 86 -4.27 -5.69 8.35
CA GLY A 86 -4.40 -6.19 6.97
C GLY A 86 -5.79 -6.03 6.35
N LYS A 87 -6.76 -5.44 7.05
CA LYS A 87 -8.10 -5.15 6.52
C LYS A 87 -8.22 -3.69 6.11
N LEU A 88 -8.99 -3.42 5.05
CA LEU A 88 -9.30 -2.06 4.63
C LEU A 88 -10.07 -1.34 5.75
N PHE A 89 -9.47 -0.29 6.29
CA PHE A 89 -10.04 0.54 7.34
C PHE A 89 -10.72 1.80 6.76
N GLY A 90 -10.11 2.38 5.73
CA GLY A 90 -10.67 3.55 5.07
C GLY A 90 -9.93 3.92 3.80
N VAL A 91 -10.53 4.81 3.03
CA VAL A 91 -9.95 5.37 1.81
C VAL A 91 -10.14 6.89 1.83
N LYS A 92 -9.08 7.63 1.51
CA LYS A 92 -9.12 9.08 1.29
C LYS A 92 -8.82 9.34 -0.17
N GLU A 93 -9.77 9.91 -0.87
CA GLU A 93 -9.61 10.40 -2.24
C GLU A 93 -9.65 11.94 -2.22
N PRO A 94 -9.28 12.63 -3.31
CA PRO A 94 -9.27 14.09 -3.32
C PRO A 94 -10.61 14.72 -2.92
N ALA A 95 -11.73 14.13 -3.35
CA ALA A 95 -13.06 14.68 -3.14
C ALA A 95 -13.92 13.93 -2.09
N ALA A 96 -13.40 12.86 -1.47
CA ALA A 96 -14.21 12.01 -0.60
C ALA A 96 -13.38 11.19 0.40
N GLN A 97 -14.03 10.78 1.48
CA GLN A 97 -13.47 9.87 2.48
C GLN A 97 -14.44 8.73 2.79
N PHE A 98 -13.91 7.53 2.96
CA PHE A 98 -14.68 6.31 3.15
C PHE A 98 -14.21 5.58 4.40
N ALA A 99 -15.12 5.13 5.26
CA ALA A 99 -14.81 4.31 6.43
C ALA A 99 -15.43 2.91 6.31
N PHE A 100 -14.66 1.90 6.69
CA PHE A 100 -15.09 0.51 6.72
C PHE A 100 -15.10 0.00 8.16
N ASP A 101 -16.06 -0.87 8.49
CA ASP A 101 -16.04 -1.60 9.75
C ASP A 101 -15.14 -2.85 9.68
N ASP A 102 -14.95 -3.54 10.81
CA ASP A 102 -14.11 -4.75 10.90
C ASP A 102 -14.64 -5.94 10.08
N GLY A 103 -15.92 -5.87 9.68
CA GLY A 103 -16.58 -6.81 8.78
C GLY A 103 -16.33 -6.51 7.29
N GLY A 104 -15.68 -5.38 6.98
CA GLY A 104 -15.40 -4.93 5.62
C GLY A 104 -16.57 -4.20 4.96
N LYS A 105 -17.55 -3.75 5.73
CA LYS A 105 -18.71 -3.01 5.23
C LYS A 105 -18.44 -1.51 5.23
N LEU A 106 -18.84 -0.81 4.17
CA LEU A 106 -18.77 0.64 4.07
C LEU A 106 -19.81 1.27 5.01
N THR A 107 -19.34 2.02 6.00
CA THR A 107 -20.18 2.65 7.04
C THR A 107 -20.30 4.15 6.89
N GLN A 108 -19.32 4.80 6.27
CA GLN A 108 -19.34 6.25 6.04
C GLN A 108 -18.86 6.58 4.62
N TRP A 109 -19.56 7.52 3.99
CA TRP A 109 -19.13 8.24 2.81
C TRP A 109 -19.21 9.72 3.15
N LEU A 110 -18.04 10.34 3.27
CA LEU A 110 -17.88 11.74 3.59
C LEU A 110 -17.35 12.50 2.36
N ASP A 111 -17.70 13.78 2.26
CA ASP A 111 -17.13 14.70 1.27
C ASP A 111 -15.69 15.12 1.64
N GLU A 112 -15.10 16.01 0.84
CA GLU A 112 -13.77 16.57 1.08
C GLU A 112 -13.64 17.29 2.44
N LYS A 113 -14.75 17.79 2.99
CA LYS A 113 -14.82 18.51 4.28
C LYS A 113 -15.08 17.57 5.45
N GLY A 114 -15.18 16.26 5.21
CA GLY A 114 -15.48 15.26 6.22
C GLY A 114 -16.95 15.26 6.68
N GLN A 115 -17.85 15.91 5.94
CA GLN A 115 -19.29 15.87 6.19
C GLN A 115 -19.93 14.70 5.45
N PRO A 116 -21.05 14.13 5.92
CA PRO A 116 -21.77 13.11 5.16
C PRO A 116 -22.08 13.60 3.75
N ALA A 117 -21.68 12.81 2.74
CA ALA A 117 -21.91 13.19 1.36
C ALA A 117 -23.42 13.26 1.06
N GLU A 118 -23.85 14.33 0.39
CA GLU A 118 -25.25 14.54 0.06
C GLU A 118 -25.73 13.50 -0.97
N PHE A 119 -27.02 13.14 -0.89
CA PHE A 119 -27.71 12.29 -1.86
C PHE A 119 -27.10 10.89 -2.11
N VAL A 120 -26.32 10.34 -1.16
CA VAL A 120 -25.80 8.96 -1.28
C VAL A 120 -26.88 7.94 -0.97
N SER A 121 -27.25 7.14 -1.98
CA SER A 121 -28.19 6.03 -1.81
C SER A 121 -27.54 4.79 -1.21
N LYS A 122 -28.33 3.87 -0.64
CA LYS A 122 -27.85 2.55 -0.20
C LYS A 122 -27.18 1.75 -1.33
N MET A 123 -27.71 1.86 -2.54
CA MET A 123 -27.15 1.20 -3.73
C MET A 123 -25.78 1.78 -4.09
N SER A 124 -25.64 3.11 -4.04
CA SER A 124 -24.36 3.80 -4.27
C SER A 124 -23.31 3.38 -3.24
N MET A 125 -23.69 3.28 -1.96
CA MET A 125 -22.81 2.76 -0.90
C MET A 125 -22.32 1.35 -1.22
N GLN A 126 -23.22 0.44 -1.58
CA GLN A 126 -22.86 -0.96 -1.86
C GLN A 126 -21.96 -1.10 -3.09
N GLN A 127 -22.26 -0.36 -4.16
CA GLN A 127 -21.40 -0.35 -5.36
C GLN A 127 -20.00 0.16 -5.02
N ARG A 128 -19.93 1.22 -4.20
CA ARG A 128 -18.66 1.82 -3.79
C ARG A 128 -17.86 0.91 -2.87
N GLU A 129 -18.52 0.24 -1.93
CA GLU A 129 -17.93 -0.80 -1.07
C GLU A 129 -17.26 -1.89 -1.91
N VAL A 130 -18.00 -2.48 -2.86
CA VAL A 130 -17.49 -3.56 -3.72
C VAL A 130 -16.27 -3.09 -4.52
N TRP A 131 -16.36 -1.89 -5.12
CA TRP A 131 -15.27 -1.34 -5.92
C TRP A 131 -14.02 -1.07 -5.07
N LEU A 132 -14.16 -0.38 -3.93
CA LEU A 132 -13.04 -0.03 -3.06
C LEU A 132 -12.38 -1.26 -2.45
N THR A 133 -13.18 -2.24 -2.00
CA THR A 133 -12.65 -3.50 -1.43
C THR A 133 -11.88 -4.29 -2.48
N LYS A 134 -12.40 -4.39 -3.70
CA LYS A 134 -11.69 -5.05 -4.81
C LYS A 134 -10.38 -4.32 -5.13
N ARG A 135 -10.43 -3.00 -5.30
CA ARG A 135 -9.26 -2.19 -5.63
C ARG A 135 -8.20 -2.26 -4.53
N ALA A 136 -8.60 -2.18 -3.26
CA ALA A 136 -7.68 -2.31 -2.13
C ALA A 136 -6.98 -3.68 -2.11
N ALA A 137 -7.70 -4.77 -2.42
CA ALA A 137 -7.12 -6.10 -2.51
C ALA A 137 -6.13 -6.24 -3.68
N GLU A 138 -6.43 -5.65 -4.84
CA GLU A 138 -5.51 -5.58 -5.98
C GLU A 138 -4.24 -4.81 -5.64
N LEU A 139 -4.37 -3.63 -5.03
CA LEU A 139 -3.25 -2.82 -4.58
C LEU A 139 -2.41 -3.54 -3.53
N GLY A 140 -3.04 -4.22 -2.57
CA GLY A 140 -2.34 -5.00 -1.55
C GLY A 140 -1.45 -6.10 -2.14
N LYS A 141 -1.87 -6.74 -3.24
CA LYS A 141 -1.07 -7.78 -3.92
C LYS A 141 0.22 -7.25 -4.51
N LEU A 142 0.27 -5.98 -4.93
CA LEU A 142 1.50 -5.37 -5.45
C LEU A 142 2.64 -5.42 -4.42
N PHE A 143 2.29 -5.30 -3.14
CA PHE A 143 3.24 -5.24 -2.04
C PHE A 143 3.48 -6.58 -1.34
N ALA A 144 2.77 -7.64 -1.72
CA ALA A 144 3.06 -8.99 -1.28
C ALA A 144 4.44 -9.45 -1.77
N GLN A 145 5.08 -10.33 -1.00
CA GLN A 145 6.34 -10.94 -1.41
C GLN A 145 6.13 -11.81 -2.66
N SER A 146 6.95 -11.59 -3.67
CA SER A 146 7.04 -12.45 -4.85
C SER A 146 7.53 -13.86 -4.46
N PRO A 147 7.30 -14.89 -5.30
CA PRO A 147 7.85 -16.22 -5.06
C PRO A 147 9.37 -16.23 -4.86
N ALA A 148 10.09 -15.32 -5.53
CA ALA A 148 11.53 -15.16 -5.38
C ALA A 148 11.88 -14.68 -3.96
N GLU A 149 11.28 -13.59 -3.50
CA GLU A 149 11.47 -13.04 -2.16
C GLU A 149 11.12 -14.06 -1.08
N GLN A 150 10.00 -14.78 -1.23
CA GLN A 150 9.59 -15.84 -0.29
C GLN A 150 10.63 -16.97 -0.21
N LYS A 151 11.20 -17.39 -1.34
CA LYS A 151 12.21 -18.45 -1.37
C LYS A 151 13.54 -17.97 -0.76
N ALA A 152 13.94 -16.73 -1.01
CA ALA A 152 15.12 -16.14 -0.38
C ALA A 152 14.94 -15.98 1.14
N ALA A 153 13.78 -15.50 1.60
CA ALA A 153 13.47 -15.35 3.02
C ALA A 153 13.50 -16.68 3.78
N LYS A 154 13.16 -17.80 3.12
CA LYS A 154 13.23 -19.16 3.70
C LYS A 154 14.63 -19.78 3.63
N GLY A 155 15.65 -19.07 3.15
CA GLY A 155 17.01 -19.59 2.99
C GLY A 155 17.18 -20.59 1.85
N GLY A 156 16.21 -20.69 0.93
CA GLY A 156 16.22 -21.65 -0.19
C GLY A 156 17.09 -21.23 -1.37
N VAL A 157 17.92 -20.19 -1.23
CA VAL A 157 18.72 -19.58 -2.29
C VAL A 157 20.15 -19.37 -1.78
N LYS A 158 21.16 -19.77 -2.56
CA LYS A 158 22.59 -19.62 -2.23
C LYS A 158 23.24 -18.34 -2.77
N LEU A 159 22.51 -17.58 -3.58
CA LEU A 159 22.96 -16.31 -4.18
C LEU A 159 23.21 -15.26 -3.10
N LYS A 160 24.18 -14.38 -3.32
CA LYS A 160 24.55 -13.28 -2.41
C LYS A 160 24.87 -12.01 -3.19
N GLY A 161 24.86 -10.87 -2.49
CA GLY A 161 25.25 -9.58 -3.06
C GLY A 161 24.50 -9.25 -4.35
N ALA A 162 25.23 -8.84 -5.38
CA ALA A 162 24.67 -8.41 -6.66
C ALA A 162 23.86 -9.51 -7.38
N GLU A 163 24.26 -10.78 -7.26
CA GLU A 163 23.53 -11.88 -7.88
C GLU A 163 22.15 -12.09 -7.24
N LEU A 164 22.07 -11.94 -5.91
CA LEU A 164 20.81 -12.03 -5.18
C LEU A 164 19.89 -10.86 -5.54
N ALA A 165 20.41 -9.63 -5.53
CA ALA A 165 19.65 -8.43 -5.86
C ALA A 165 19.03 -8.55 -7.26
N HIS A 166 19.83 -8.92 -8.26
CA HIS A 166 19.37 -9.14 -9.62
C HIS A 166 18.28 -10.21 -9.72
N TRP A 167 18.46 -11.35 -9.05
CA TRP A 167 17.49 -12.43 -9.06
C TRP A 167 16.15 -12.02 -8.42
N LEU A 168 16.19 -11.29 -7.30
CA LEU A 168 15.00 -10.75 -6.64
C LEU A 168 14.27 -9.74 -7.53
N CYS A 169 15.00 -8.81 -8.14
CA CYS A 169 14.44 -7.79 -9.03
C CYS A 169 13.73 -8.41 -10.24
N ASN A 170 14.35 -9.38 -10.90
CA ASN A 170 13.73 -10.08 -12.03
C ASN A 170 12.48 -10.87 -11.59
N GLY A 171 12.57 -11.56 -10.45
CA GLY A 171 11.44 -12.30 -9.89
C GLY A 171 10.25 -11.40 -9.57
N LYS A 172 10.51 -10.22 -8.99
CA LYS A 172 9.46 -9.24 -8.69
C LYS A 172 8.89 -8.60 -9.96
N LEU A 173 9.74 -8.28 -10.96
CA LEU A 173 9.28 -7.76 -12.25
C LEU A 173 8.34 -8.73 -12.96
N MET A 174 8.71 -10.00 -13.06
CA MET A 174 7.84 -11.02 -13.67
C MET A 174 6.51 -11.16 -12.93
N ALA A 175 6.53 -11.08 -11.59
CA ALA A 175 5.33 -11.17 -10.77
C ALA A 175 4.39 -9.96 -10.93
N LEU A 176 4.92 -8.74 -11.11
CA LEU A 176 4.10 -7.54 -11.23
C LEU A 176 3.69 -7.21 -12.66
N ALA A 177 4.59 -7.35 -13.63
CA ALA A 177 4.35 -6.99 -15.01
C ALA A 177 3.72 -8.12 -15.84
N GLY A 178 3.62 -9.34 -15.29
CA GLY A 178 3.11 -10.51 -16.01
C GLY A 178 4.08 -10.96 -17.09
N GLY A 179 4.94 -11.91 -16.76
CA GLY A 179 5.88 -12.52 -17.69
C GLY A 179 6.59 -13.71 -17.06
N ASP A 180 7.41 -14.40 -17.86
CA ASP A 180 8.02 -15.66 -17.44
C ASP A 180 9.54 -15.71 -17.67
N LYS A 181 10.11 -14.68 -18.30
CA LYS A 181 11.54 -14.58 -18.56
C LYS A 181 12.00 -13.13 -18.68
N VAL A 182 13.14 -12.83 -18.07
CA VAL A 182 13.86 -11.55 -18.21
C VAL A 182 15.23 -11.83 -18.83
N THR A 183 15.61 -11.05 -19.84
CA THR A 183 16.95 -11.05 -20.44
C THR A 183 17.51 -9.64 -20.46
N PHE A 184 18.83 -9.50 -20.58
CA PHE A 184 19.50 -8.21 -20.58
C PHE A 184 20.86 -8.33 -21.27
N GLU A 185 21.37 -7.20 -21.75
CA GLU A 185 22.75 -7.08 -22.19
C GLU A 185 23.60 -6.62 -21.00
N GLN A 186 24.70 -7.33 -20.69
CA GLN A 186 25.54 -7.01 -19.53
C GLN A 186 26.05 -5.56 -19.53
N ALA A 187 26.35 -5.00 -20.71
CA ALA A 187 26.83 -3.62 -20.84
C ALA A 187 25.75 -2.57 -20.51
N LYS A 188 24.47 -2.95 -20.52
CA LYS A 188 23.32 -2.06 -20.33
C LYS A 188 22.64 -2.19 -18.98
N LEU A 189 23.03 -3.17 -18.17
CA LEU A 189 22.48 -3.40 -16.83
C LEU A 189 23.57 -3.22 -15.78
N LYS A 190 23.39 -2.22 -14.92
CA LYS A 190 24.23 -2.04 -13.74
C LYS A 190 23.69 -2.93 -12.62
N THR A 191 24.53 -3.80 -12.11
CA THR A 191 24.17 -4.75 -11.06
C THR A 191 25.05 -4.52 -9.85
N ARG A 192 24.44 -4.42 -8.68
CA ARG A 192 25.11 -4.16 -7.41
C ARG A 192 24.29 -4.81 -6.27
N ALA A 193 24.82 -4.84 -5.05
CA ALA A 193 24.24 -5.62 -3.95
C ALA A 193 22.92 -5.06 -3.37
N GLU A 194 22.69 -3.78 -3.61
CA GLU A 194 21.53 -2.97 -3.23
C GLU A 194 20.47 -2.85 -4.35
N GLY A 195 20.73 -3.34 -5.57
CA GLY A 195 19.77 -3.24 -6.67
C GLY A 195 20.36 -3.39 -8.08
N ILE A 196 19.48 -3.19 -9.06
CA ILE A 196 19.82 -3.16 -10.49
C ILE A 196 19.20 -1.94 -11.18
N GLU A 197 19.89 -1.43 -12.20
CA GLU A 197 19.42 -0.29 -12.99
C GLU A 197 19.90 -0.42 -14.43
N GLY A 198 19.00 -0.31 -15.40
CA GLY A 198 19.36 -0.39 -16.81
C GLY A 198 18.26 -0.99 -17.70
N GLU A 199 18.66 -1.44 -18.88
CA GLU A 199 17.74 -2.03 -19.86
C GLU A 199 17.57 -3.53 -19.67
N VAL A 200 16.32 -4.00 -19.72
CA VAL A 200 15.97 -5.43 -19.71
C VAL A 200 14.89 -5.70 -20.76
N SER A 201 14.81 -6.93 -21.26
CA SER A 201 13.69 -7.41 -22.07
C SER A 201 12.88 -8.40 -21.24
N LEU A 202 11.57 -8.16 -21.11
CA LEU A 202 10.62 -9.05 -20.45
C LEU A 202 9.83 -9.81 -21.51
N ARG A 203 9.75 -11.14 -21.39
CA ARG A 203 8.84 -11.95 -22.20
C ARG A 203 7.47 -12.01 -21.55
N GLN A 204 6.47 -11.56 -22.29
CA GLN A 204 5.05 -11.62 -21.95
C GLN A 204 4.30 -12.43 -23.01
N GLU A 205 3.00 -12.64 -22.82
CA GLU A 205 2.15 -13.38 -23.79
C GLU A 205 2.20 -12.79 -25.20
N LYS A 206 2.30 -11.45 -25.32
CA LYS A 206 2.33 -10.73 -26.61
C LYS A 206 3.72 -10.68 -27.26
N GLY A 207 4.74 -11.24 -26.62
CA GLY A 207 6.12 -11.22 -27.09
C GLY A 207 7.08 -10.56 -26.10
N TRP A 208 8.22 -10.11 -26.62
CA TRP A 208 9.23 -9.41 -25.84
C TRP A 208 8.92 -7.91 -25.77
N GLN A 209 9.07 -7.34 -24.58
CA GLN A 209 8.99 -5.92 -24.34
C GLN A 209 10.29 -5.44 -23.70
N ASP A 210 10.95 -4.47 -24.34
CA ASP A 210 12.13 -3.83 -23.78
C ASP A 210 11.74 -2.72 -22.80
N LEU A 211 12.37 -2.73 -21.64
CA LEU A 211 12.06 -1.88 -20.49
C LEU A 211 13.32 -1.18 -19.98
N SER A 212 13.18 0.08 -19.59
CA SER A 212 14.11 0.73 -18.66
C SER A 212 13.64 0.40 -17.24
N LEU A 213 14.54 -0.20 -16.45
CA LEU A 213 14.25 -0.73 -15.13
C LEU A 213 15.14 -0.04 -14.07
N LYS A 214 14.54 0.28 -12.92
CA LYS A 214 15.26 0.56 -11.69
C LYS A 214 14.66 -0.28 -10.55
N CYS A 215 15.52 -0.98 -9.84
CA CYS A 215 15.13 -1.85 -8.74
C CYS A 215 16.10 -1.69 -7.57
N GLU A 216 15.55 -1.60 -6.35
CA GLU A 216 16.31 -1.53 -5.11
C GLU A 216 15.85 -2.67 -4.18
N VAL A 217 16.80 -3.26 -3.45
CA VAL A 217 16.57 -4.37 -2.54
C VAL A 217 17.10 -4.09 -1.15
N GLN A 218 16.48 -4.70 -0.14
CA GLN A 218 16.95 -4.72 1.24
C GLN A 218 16.84 -6.14 1.77
N GLY A 219 17.98 -6.79 2.00
CA GLY A 219 18.03 -8.19 2.39
C GLY A 219 17.41 -9.11 1.31
N SER A 220 16.31 -9.78 1.65
CA SER A 220 15.58 -10.67 0.75
C SER A 220 14.36 -10.03 0.07
N GLN A 221 14.19 -8.71 0.20
CA GLN A 221 13.00 -8.00 -0.25
C GLN A 221 13.33 -6.94 -1.29
N VAL A 222 12.44 -6.76 -2.25
CA VAL A 222 12.47 -5.64 -3.20
C VAL A 222 11.72 -4.48 -2.57
N THR A 223 12.37 -3.32 -2.44
CA THR A 223 11.80 -2.12 -1.83
C THR A 223 11.41 -1.08 -2.88
N ARG A 224 12.10 -1.05 -4.02
CA ARG A 224 11.72 -0.26 -5.19
C ARG A 224 11.75 -1.13 -6.44
N LEU A 225 10.75 -0.99 -7.29
CA LEU A 225 10.76 -1.55 -8.62
C LEU A 225 9.95 -0.65 -9.55
N THR A 226 10.65 0.12 -10.38
CA THR A 226 10.02 1.00 -11.35
C THR A 226 10.47 0.64 -12.76
N TRP A 227 9.54 0.64 -13.71
CA TRP A 227 9.87 0.36 -15.11
C TRP A 227 9.01 1.15 -16.08
N GLN A 228 9.56 1.37 -17.27
CA GLN A 228 8.87 1.98 -18.39
C GLN A 228 9.31 1.30 -19.70
N PRO A 229 8.42 1.18 -20.70
CA PRO A 229 8.80 0.72 -22.03
C PRO A 229 9.90 1.61 -22.63
N LEU A 230 10.88 1.00 -23.30
CA LEU A 230 11.89 1.78 -24.03
C LEU A 230 11.28 2.45 -25.27
N PRO A 231 11.76 3.66 -25.64
CA PRO A 231 11.36 4.31 -26.89
C PRO A 231 11.61 3.38 -28.09
N GLY A 232 10.58 3.12 -28.89
CA GLY A 232 10.67 2.24 -30.06
C GLY A 232 10.37 0.75 -29.79
N ALA A 233 9.99 0.36 -28.57
CA ALA A 233 9.52 -1.00 -28.26
C ALA A 233 8.13 -1.33 -28.86
N ASN A 234 7.38 -0.31 -29.31
CA ASN A 234 6.20 -0.48 -30.16
C ASN A 234 6.64 -0.62 -31.64
N LYS A 235 7.39 -1.68 -31.98
CA LYS A 235 7.47 -2.06 -33.39
C LYS A 235 6.15 -2.75 -33.75
N PRO A 236 5.39 -2.25 -34.74
CA PRO A 236 4.27 -3.03 -35.25
C PRO A 236 4.82 -4.37 -35.77
N GLN A 237 4.12 -5.45 -35.41
CA GLN A 237 4.36 -6.78 -35.98
C GLN A 237 4.04 -6.78 -37.48
#